data_AF-A0A399NNI5-F1
#
_entry.id   AF-A0A399NNI5-F1
#
_cell.length_a   1.000
_cell.length_b   1.000
_cell.length_c   1.000
_cell.angle_alpha   90.00
_cell.angle_beta   90.00
_cell.angle_gamma   90.00
#
_symmetry.space_group_name_H-M   'P 1'
#
loop_
_entity.id
_entity.type
_entity.pdbx_description
1 polymer ?
#
loop_
_entity_poly.entity_id
_entity_poly.type
_entity_poly.pdbx_seq_one_letter_code
_entity_poly.pdbx_strand_id
1 'polypeptide(L)'
;MSRAGSPADRTPYEVLGVDPTADTATLRAAYRRLVRATHPDTGGEAHLFHAVQRAWELVGDPADRAAYDRGQGRPAAADDDDPLGPDDAGY
;
A
#
# COMPACT_ATOMS: atom_id res chain seq x y z
N MET A 1 -10.72 25.25 3.03
CA MET A 1 -11.24 23.96 3.50
C MET A 1 -11.35 23.06 2.28
N SER A 2 -10.32 22.28 1.97
CA SER A 2 -10.34 21.37 0.81
C SER A 2 -10.63 19.97 1.33
N ARG A 3 -11.65 19.33 0.73
CA ARG A 3 -12.12 17.97 1.01
C ARG A 3 -10.94 17.05 1.29
N ALA A 4 -10.92 16.42 2.45
CA ALA A 4 -10.23 15.14 2.58
C ALA A 4 -10.83 14.24 1.48
N GLY A 5 -10.03 13.92 0.45
CA GLY A 5 -10.39 12.90 -0.52
C GLY A 5 -10.72 11.61 0.24
N SER A 6 -11.63 10.81 -0.29
CA SER A 6 -11.97 9.54 0.35
C SER A 6 -10.67 8.72 0.45
N PRO A 7 -10.47 7.89 1.48
CA PRO A 7 -9.27 7.05 1.57
C PRO A 7 -9.08 6.13 0.35
N ALA A 8 -10.14 5.89 -0.43
CA ALA A 8 -10.15 5.19 -1.71
C ALA A 8 -9.54 6.00 -2.89
N ASP A 9 -9.47 7.32 -2.78
CA ASP A 9 -8.91 8.21 -3.80
C ASP A 9 -7.39 8.39 -3.63
N ARG A 10 -6.80 7.83 -2.56
CA ARG A 10 -5.37 7.97 -2.25
C ARG A 10 -4.53 7.04 -3.12
N THR A 11 -3.47 7.59 -3.69
CA THR A 11 -2.43 6.85 -4.39
C THR A 11 -1.64 5.94 -3.43
N PRO A 12 -0.96 4.89 -3.93
CA PRO A 12 -0.05 4.07 -3.12
C PRO A 12 1.02 4.90 -2.40
N TYR A 13 1.53 5.94 -3.05
CA TYR A 13 2.52 6.85 -2.47
C TYR A 13 1.96 7.65 -1.29
N GLU A 14 0.72 8.15 -1.40
CA GLU A 14 0.02 8.83 -0.30
C GLU A 14 -0.32 7.89 0.84
N VAL A 15 -0.71 6.65 0.55
CA VAL A 15 -0.95 5.62 1.57
C VAL A 15 0.34 5.28 2.32
N LEU A 16 1.46 5.16 1.61
CA LEU A 16 2.78 4.88 2.19
C LEU A 16 3.43 6.13 2.82
N GLY A 17 2.87 7.32 2.57
CA GLY A 17 3.38 8.59 3.10
C GLY A 17 4.76 8.95 2.56
N VAL A 18 5.01 8.69 1.27
CA VAL A 18 6.27 9.00 0.58
C VAL A 18 6.01 9.80 -0.70
N ASP A 19 7.03 10.51 -1.16
CA ASP A 19 6.99 11.19 -2.46
C ASP A 19 7.03 10.15 -3.60
N PRO A 20 6.30 10.34 -4.72
CA PRO A 20 6.37 9.46 -5.89
C PRO A 20 7.77 9.34 -6.51
N THR A 21 8.69 10.26 -6.20
CA THR A 21 10.10 10.23 -6.64
C THR A 21 11.04 9.60 -5.60
N ALA A 22 10.54 9.18 -4.44
CA ALA A 22 11.34 8.57 -3.39
C ALA A 22 12.03 7.29 -3.88
N ASP A 23 13.26 7.05 -3.41
CA ASP A 23 14.00 5.85 -3.76
C ASP A 23 13.38 4.57 -3.15
N THR A 24 13.78 3.41 -3.67
CA THR A 24 13.28 2.10 -3.23
C THR A 24 13.55 1.85 -1.75
N ALA A 25 14.66 2.38 -1.22
CA ALA A 25 15.02 2.22 0.19
C ALA A 25 14.02 2.94 1.10
N THR A 26 13.68 4.19 0.77
CA THR A 26 12.70 5.02 1.48
C THR A 26 11.31 4.40 1.40
N LEU A 27 10.90 3.95 0.20
CA LEU A 27 9.62 3.28 -0.02
C LEU A 27 9.49 2.03 0.86
N ARG A 28 10.51 1.16 0.85
CA ARG A 28 10.51 -0.06 1.67
C ARG A 28 10.57 0.23 3.16
N ALA A 29 11.30 1.27 3.59
CA ALA A 29 11.34 1.67 4.99
C ALA A 29 9.97 2.18 5.48
N ALA A 30 9.28 2.98 4.66
CA ALA A 30 7.94 3.47 4.95
C ALA A 30 6.92 2.34 5.06
N TYR A 31 6.93 1.41 4.10
CA TYR A 31 6.10 0.19 4.14
C TYR A 31 6.29 -0.59 5.45
N ARG A 32 7.54 -0.97 5.78
CA ARG A 32 7.82 -1.72 7.02
C ARG A 32 7.35 -0.97 8.27
N ARG A 33 7.52 0.36 8.33
CA ARG A 33 7.03 1.15 9.46
C ARG A 33 5.51 1.10 9.58
N LEU A 34 4.80 1.22 8.46
CA LEU A 34 3.34 1.25 8.43
C LEU A 34 2.71 -0.10 8.69
N VAL A 35 3.26 -1.19 8.17
CA VAL A 35 2.85 -2.58 8.50
C VAL A 35 2.79 -2.75 10.02
N ARG A 36 3.88 -2.38 10.71
CA ARG A 36 3.97 -2.49 12.18
C ARG A 36 2.99 -1.58 12.91
N ALA A 37 2.82 -0.35 12.42
CA ALA A 37 1.93 0.62 13.05
C ALA A 37 0.45 0.28 12.87
N THR A 38 0.10 -0.39 11.78
CA THR A 38 -1.29 -0.69 11.40
C THR A 38 -1.71 -2.12 11.73
N HIS A 39 -0.78 -3.00 12.14
CA HIS A 39 -1.07 -4.40 12.40
C HIS A 39 -2.13 -4.57 13.51
N PRO A 40 -3.22 -5.33 13.28
CA PRO A 40 -4.30 -5.49 14.26
C PRO A 40 -3.83 -6.13 15.57
N ASP A 41 -2.87 -7.06 15.51
CA ASP A 41 -2.34 -7.73 16.71
C ASP A 41 -1.59 -6.78 17.65
N THR A 42 -1.11 -5.64 17.16
CA THR A 42 -0.46 -4.60 17.99
C THR A 42 -1.37 -3.41 18.26
N GLY A 43 -2.68 -3.56 18.07
CA GLY A 43 -3.69 -2.52 18.31
C GLY A 43 -3.88 -1.54 17.15
N GLY A 44 -3.41 -1.88 15.95
CA GLY A 44 -3.68 -1.12 14.72
C GLY A 44 -5.05 -1.42 14.10
N GLU A 45 -5.38 -0.71 13.03
CA GLU A 45 -6.67 -0.85 12.35
C GLU A 45 -6.51 -1.68 11.07
N ALA A 46 -7.23 -2.81 11.00
CA ALA A 46 -7.12 -3.77 9.89
C ALA A 46 -7.35 -3.14 8.49
N HIS A 47 -8.25 -2.16 8.38
CA HIS A 47 -8.49 -1.49 7.11
C HIS A 47 -7.30 -0.63 6.66
N LEU A 48 -6.55 -0.04 7.60
CA LEU A 48 -5.31 0.68 7.31
C LEU A 48 -4.20 -0.29 6.91
N PHE A 49 -4.11 -1.44 7.60
CA PHE A 49 -3.18 -2.51 7.25
C PHE A 49 -3.41 -2.99 5.81
N HIS A 50 -4.64 -3.32 5.43
CA HIS A 50 -4.97 -3.72 4.06
C HIS A 50 -4.69 -2.62 3.03
N ALA A 51 -4.88 -1.33 3.39
CA ALA A 51 -4.50 -0.24 2.50
C ALA A 51 -2.98 -0.20 2.25
N VAL A 52 -2.17 -0.39 3.29
CA VAL A 52 -0.71 -0.46 3.21
C VAL A 52 -0.25 -1.64 2.35
N GLN A 53 -0.85 -2.82 2.52
CA GLN A 53 -0.55 -4.01 1.70
C GLN A 53 -0.84 -3.75 0.23
N ARG A 54 -2.05 -3.26 -0.11
CA ARG A 54 -2.43 -2.94 -1.51
C ARG A 54 -1.54 -1.87 -2.13
N ALA A 55 -1.13 -0.87 -1.35
CA ALA A 55 -0.18 0.13 -1.83
C ALA A 55 1.17 -0.51 -2.17
N TRP A 56 1.66 -1.42 -1.33
CA TRP A 56 2.91 -2.12 -1.58
C TRP A 56 2.87 -3.04 -2.81
N GLU A 57 1.75 -3.72 -3.06
CA GLU A 57 1.57 -4.55 -4.27
C GLU A 57 1.71 -3.73 -5.56
N LEU A 58 1.34 -2.45 -5.54
CA LEU A 58 1.36 -1.61 -6.75
C LEU A 58 2.73 -0.96 -7.02
N VAL A 59 3.51 -0.64 -5.99
CA VAL A 59 4.75 0.14 -6.15
C VAL A 59 5.98 -0.45 -5.45
N GLY A 60 5.83 -1.57 -4.73
CA GLY A 60 6.88 -2.17 -3.91
C GLY A 60 8.00 -2.82 -4.73
N ASP A 61 7.66 -3.38 -5.90
CA ASP A 61 8.62 -3.87 -6.89
C ASP A 61 8.92 -2.79 -7.95
N PRO A 62 10.17 -2.64 -8.42
CA PRO A 62 10.50 -1.68 -9.47
C PRO A 62 9.70 -1.85 -10.77
N ALA A 63 9.36 -3.07 -11.17
CA ALA A 63 8.58 -3.33 -12.37
C ALA A 63 7.12 -2.92 -12.19
N ASP A 64 6.51 -3.27 -11.05
CA ASP A 64 5.13 -2.89 -10.69
C ASP A 64 5.02 -1.37 -10.56
N ARG A 65 5.96 -0.74 -9.87
CA ARG A 65 6.06 0.71 -9.77
C ARG A 65 6.14 1.38 -11.14
N ALA A 66 7.01 0.88 -12.01
CA ALA A 66 7.13 1.42 -13.37
C ALA A 66 5.87 1.19 -14.22
N ALA A 67 5.10 0.13 -13.97
CA ALA A 67 3.81 -0.10 -14.62
C ALA A 67 2.74 0.85 -14.08
N TYR A 68 2.68 1.04 -12.76
CA TYR A 68 1.81 2.00 -12.08
C TYR A 68 2.06 3.43 -12.58
N ASP A 69 3.33 3.86 -12.61
CA ASP A 69 3.73 5.22 -12.99
C ASP A 69 3.46 5.52 -14.48
N ARG A 70 3.46 4.50 -15.35
CA ARG A 70 3.08 4.63 -16.78
C ARG A 70 1.56 4.62 -17.00
N GLY A 71 0.75 4.54 -15.94
CA GLY A 71 -0.70 4.37 -16.03
C GLY A 71 -1.12 3.03 -16.65
N GLN A 72 -0.24 2.03 -16.62
CA GLN A 72 -0.47 0.67 -17.14
C GLN A 72 -0.88 -0.31 -16.02
N GLY A 73 -1.05 0.19 -14.78
CA GLY A 73 -1.51 -0.58 -13.63
C GLY A 73 -2.98 -0.98 -13.76
N ARG A 74 -3.27 -2.24 -13.45
CA ARG A 74 -4.57 -2.95 -13.48
C ARG A 74 -5.79 -2.02 -13.23
N PRO A 75 -6.88 -2.12 -14.02
CA PRO A 75 -8.06 -1.27 -13.83
C PRO A 75 -8.62 -1.38 -12.42
N ALA A 76 -9.14 -0.26 -11.93
CA ALA A 76 -9.90 -0.17 -10.70
C ALA A 76 -11.04 -1.19 -10.70
N ALA A 77 -11.17 -1.92 -9.58
CA ALA A 77 -12.26 -2.86 -9.27
C ALA A 77 -12.29 -4.15 -10.12
N ALA A 78 -11.62 -5.19 -9.63
CA ALA A 78 -12.15 -6.54 -9.70
C ALA A 78 -12.32 -7.01 -8.26
N ASP A 79 -13.59 -7.10 -7.85
CA ASP A 79 -14.08 -7.74 -6.64
C ASP A 79 -13.63 -9.22 -6.59
N ASP A 80 -12.44 -9.49 -6.07
CA ASP A 80 -12.05 -10.83 -5.63
C ASP A 80 -11.93 -10.83 -4.10
N ASP A 81 -13.05 -11.24 -3.50
CA ASP A 81 -13.09 -11.94 -2.21
C ASP A 81 -12.12 -13.11 -2.29
N ASP A 82 -10.90 -12.96 -1.75
CA ASP A 82 -10.05 -14.10 -1.46
C ASP A 82 -9.37 -13.93 -0.08
N PRO A 83 -9.57 -14.90 0.83
CA PRO A 83 -9.21 -14.78 2.22
C PRO A 83 -7.70 -14.96 2.38
N LEU A 84 -7.13 -14.12 3.25
CA LEU A 84 -5.79 -14.28 3.81
C LEU A 84 -5.41 -15.76 4.02
N GLY A 85 -4.37 -16.22 3.31
CA GLY A 85 -3.38 -17.14 3.89
C GLY A 85 -2.68 -18.11 2.91
N PRO A 86 -1.54 -18.71 3.32
CA PRO A 86 -0.91 -18.63 4.64
C PRO A 86 0.58 -18.18 4.60
N ASP A 87 1.11 -17.90 5.80
CA ASP A 87 2.50 -18.13 6.25
C ASP A 87 3.72 -17.81 5.35
N ASP A 88 4.45 -16.72 5.66
CA ASP A 88 5.94 -16.67 5.83
C ASP A 88 6.51 -15.23 5.85
N ALA A 89 5.70 -14.18 5.94
CA ALA A 89 6.23 -12.84 6.20
C ALA A 89 6.41 -12.63 7.71
N GLY A 90 7.45 -13.24 8.27
CA GLY A 90 7.86 -13.06 9.67
C GLY A 90 7.91 -11.58 10.06
N TYR A 91 6.89 -11.16 10.78
CA TYR A 91 6.88 -10.06 11.72
C TYR A 91 6.43 -10.60 13.08
#